data_AF-A0A923ZS49-F1
#
_entry.id   AF-A0A923ZS49-F1
#
_cell.length_a   1.000
_cell.length_b   1.000
_cell.length_c   1.000
_cell.angle_alpha   90.00
_cell.angle_beta   90.00
_cell.angle_gamma   90.00
#
_symmetry.space_group_name_H-M   'P 1'
#
loop_
_entity.id
_entity.type
_entity.pdbx_description
1 polymer ?
#
loop_
_entity_poly.entity_id
_entity_poly.type
_entity_poly.pdbx_seq_one_letter_code
_entity_poly.pdbx_strand_id
1 'polypeptide(L)'
;MRYKDKKLLITEDALYSNAPNIEQIVKNGWSHVLGIKPDGNKSLFKVFNKKMPHLGVKHFSYLEGNSKYEYSYHNNVALNLAHAEVRVNVLVCQLTDKKGKNTIFLGN
;
A
#
# COMPACT_ATOMS: atom_id res chain seq x y z
N MET A 1 6.96 -14.62 22.10
CA MET A 1 7.61 -13.55 21.32
C MET A 1 7.81 -12.36 22.24
N ARG A 2 9.02 -11.79 22.25
CA ARG A 2 9.36 -10.58 23.04
C ARG A 2 8.53 -9.42 22.44
N TYR A 3 7.92 -8.55 23.26
CA TYR A 3 7.13 -7.36 22.85
C TYR A 3 5.66 -7.52 22.44
N LYS A 4 5.00 -8.65 22.71
CA LYS A 4 3.57 -8.83 22.38
C LYS A 4 2.64 -7.81 23.08
N ASP A 5 3.08 -7.24 24.19
CA ASP A 5 2.38 -6.20 24.95
C ASP A 5 2.59 -4.78 24.38
N LYS A 6 3.45 -4.61 23.37
CA LYS A 6 3.77 -3.31 22.78
C LYS A 6 2.93 -3.05 21.53
N LYS A 7 2.56 -1.78 21.34
CA LYS A 7 1.97 -1.28 20.09
C LYS A 7 3.11 -0.90 19.14
N LEU A 8 3.37 -1.73 18.14
CA LEU A 8 4.44 -1.52 17.17
C LEU A 8 3.85 -1.20 15.78
N LEU A 9 4.56 -0.34 15.05
CA LEU A 9 4.37 -0.11 13.63
C LEU A 9 5.63 -0.63 12.91
N ILE A 10 5.45 -1.68 12.10
CA ILE A 10 6.53 -2.31 11.35
C ILE A 10 6.61 -1.68 9.96
N THR A 11 7.80 -1.22 9.58
CA THR A 11 8.05 -0.65 8.25
C THR A 11 9.14 -1.44 7.56
N GLU A 12 8.84 -2.01 6.41
CA GLU A 12 9.78 -2.86 5.66
C GLU A 12 9.70 -2.59 4.16
N ASP A 13 10.73 -3.02 3.44
CA ASP A 13 10.76 -2.91 1.99
C ASP A 13 9.86 -3.97 1.31
N ALA A 14 9.69 -3.83 -0.01
CA ALA A 14 8.77 -4.65 -0.79
C ALA A 14 9.03 -6.15 -0.80
N LEU A 15 10.25 -6.60 -0.46
CA LEU A 15 10.58 -8.01 -0.34
C LEU A 15 9.71 -8.71 0.73
N TYR A 16 9.31 -7.97 1.76
CA TYR A 16 8.58 -8.47 2.91
C TYR A 16 7.06 -8.27 2.81
N SER A 17 6.55 -7.69 1.72
CA SER A 17 5.11 -7.59 1.45
C SER A 17 4.54 -8.93 0.92
N ASN A 18 4.60 -9.96 1.76
CA ASN A 18 4.11 -11.31 1.48
C ASN A 18 3.21 -11.83 2.63
N ALA A 19 2.39 -12.84 2.33
CA ALA A 19 1.38 -13.35 3.26
C ALA A 19 1.98 -13.83 4.60
N PRO A 20 3.01 -14.71 4.62
CA PRO A 20 3.59 -15.19 5.88
C PRO A 20 4.07 -14.07 6.81
N ASN A 21 4.67 -13.01 6.24
CA ASN A 21 5.16 -11.88 7.03
C ASN A 21 4.01 -11.04 7.59
N ILE A 22 3.05 -10.66 6.74
CA ILE A 22 1.87 -9.87 7.14
C ILE A 22 1.08 -10.59 8.24
N GLU A 23 0.86 -11.89 8.09
CA GLU A 23 0.16 -12.70 9.09
C GLU A 23 0.90 -12.72 10.43
N GLN A 24 2.23 -12.81 10.42
CA GLN A 24 3.01 -12.75 11.65
C GLN A 24 2.87 -11.40 12.35
N ILE A 25 2.94 -10.29 11.61
CA ILE A 25 2.76 -8.94 12.17
C ILE A 25 1.36 -8.82 12.80
N VAL A 26 0.32 -9.18 12.05
CA VAL A 26 -1.08 -9.07 12.48
C VAL A 26 -1.39 -10.00 13.66
N LYS A 27 -0.88 -11.24 13.67
CA LYS A 27 -1.06 -12.20 14.77
C LYS A 27 -0.47 -11.71 16.09
N ASN A 28 0.53 -10.82 16.04
CA ASN A 28 1.10 -10.18 17.22
C ASN A 28 0.38 -8.90 17.64
N GLY A 29 -0.68 -8.48 16.93
CA GLY A 29 -1.43 -7.26 17.22
C GLY A 29 -0.68 -5.98 16.82
N TRP A 30 0.28 -6.09 15.89
CA TRP A 30 1.05 -4.97 15.38
C TRP A 30 0.50 -4.45 14.06
N SER A 31 0.82 -3.19 13.74
CA SER A 31 0.49 -2.56 12.46
C SER A 31 1.68 -2.60 11.51
N HIS A 32 1.45 -2.41 10.21
CA HIS A 32 2.51 -2.31 9.21
C HIS A 32 2.29 -1.17 8.20
N VAL A 33 3.40 -0.73 7.59
CA VAL A 33 3.45 -0.07 6.29
C VAL A 33 4.56 -0.75 5.50
N LEU A 34 4.22 -1.60 4.54
CA LEU A 34 5.20 -2.32 3.74
C LEU A 34 5.24 -1.70 2.35
N GLY A 35 6.44 -1.51 1.80
CA GLY A 35 6.58 -1.13 0.39
C GLY A 35 5.96 -2.21 -0.50
N ILE A 36 5.45 -1.83 -1.68
CA ILE A 36 5.05 -2.82 -2.70
C ILE A 36 5.66 -2.48 -4.05
N LYS A 37 5.93 -3.51 -4.85
CA LYS A 37 6.38 -3.36 -6.24
C LYS A 37 5.40 -4.06 -7.18
N PRO A 38 5.27 -3.58 -8.44
CA PRO A 38 4.44 -4.24 -9.44
C PRO A 38 4.84 -5.70 -9.61
N ASP A 39 6.15 -5.98 -9.58
CA ASP A 39 6.67 -7.33 -9.54
C ASP A 39 6.52 -7.89 -8.11
N GLY A 40 5.71 -8.95 -7.97
CA GLY A 40 5.31 -9.52 -6.67
C GLY A 40 3.88 -9.19 -6.24
N ASN A 41 3.36 -7.98 -6.51
CA ASN A 41 2.03 -7.55 -6.04
C ASN A 41 1.06 -7.12 -7.16
N LYS A 42 1.20 -7.64 -8.38
CA LYS A 42 0.41 -7.26 -9.58
C LYS A 42 -1.11 -7.13 -9.33
N SER A 43 -1.71 -7.99 -8.50
CA SER A 43 -3.12 -7.94 -8.10
C SER A 43 -3.50 -6.61 -7.46
N LEU A 44 -2.66 -6.07 -6.57
CA LEU A 44 -2.88 -4.81 -5.87
C LEU A 44 -2.77 -3.59 -6.79
N PHE A 45 -2.09 -3.70 -7.93
CA PHE A 45 -2.02 -2.59 -8.90
C PHE A 45 -3.25 -2.54 -9.79
N LYS A 46 -3.88 -3.68 -10.05
CA LYS A 46 -5.08 -3.76 -10.90
C LYS A 46 -6.26 -2.98 -10.32
N VAL A 47 -6.38 -2.88 -9.00
CA VAL A 47 -7.46 -2.11 -8.36
C VAL A 47 -7.36 -0.61 -8.63
N PHE A 48 -6.18 -0.09 -8.96
CA PHE A 48 -5.97 1.33 -9.31
C PHE A 48 -5.97 1.57 -10.83
N ASN A 49 -6.45 0.62 -11.64
CA ASN A 49 -6.50 0.78 -13.09
C ASN A 49 -7.46 1.92 -13.47
N LYS A 50 -6.91 3.03 -14.00
CA LYS A 50 -7.68 4.21 -14.42
C LYS A 50 -8.71 3.92 -15.52
N LYS A 51 -8.53 2.87 -16.33
CA LYS A 51 -9.50 2.47 -17.38
C LYS A 51 -10.70 1.71 -16.82
N MET A 52 -10.54 1.10 -15.64
CA MET A 52 -11.58 0.33 -14.96
C MET A 52 -11.58 0.72 -13.48
N PRO A 53 -12.06 1.94 -13.16
CA PRO A 53 -12.01 2.44 -11.79
C PRO A 53 -12.84 1.56 -10.86
N HIS A 54 -12.22 1.10 -9.79
CA HIS A 54 -12.91 0.30 -8.78
C HIS A 54 -13.66 1.23 -7.81
N LEU A 55 -14.96 0.96 -7.57
CA LEU A 55 -15.85 1.82 -6.76
C LEU A 55 -15.34 2.05 -5.33
N GLY A 56 -14.55 1.12 -4.79
CA GLY A 56 -13.97 1.24 -3.45
C GLY A 56 -12.71 2.11 -3.35
N VAL A 57 -12.16 2.57 -4.48
CA VAL A 57 -10.97 3.42 -4.50
C VAL A 57 -11.36 4.85 -4.18
N LYS A 58 -10.67 5.45 -3.21
CA LYS A 58 -10.82 6.86 -2.86
C LYS A 58 -9.61 7.63 -3.35
N HIS A 59 -9.85 8.86 -3.80
CA HIS A 59 -8.83 9.76 -4.31
C HIS A 59 -8.81 11.06 -3.50
N PHE A 60 -7.62 11.57 -3.25
CA PHE A 60 -7.45 12.94 -2.75
C PHE A 60 -6.18 13.54 -3.35
N SER A 61 -6.17 14.86 -3.52
CA SER A 61 -5.01 15.57 -4.04
C SER A 61 -4.83 16.90 -3.35
N TYR A 62 -3.58 17.32 -3.19
CA TYR A 62 -3.26 18.66 -2.71
C TYR A 62 -2.03 19.20 -3.41
N LEU A 63 -1.88 20.53 -3.33
CA LEU A 63 -0.70 21.25 -3.79
C LEU A 63 0.14 21.67 -2.58
N GLU A 64 1.44 21.48 -2.69
CA GLU A 64 2.41 21.94 -1.71
C GLU A 64 3.57 22.62 -2.45
N GLY A 65 3.63 23.94 -2.32
CA GLY A 65 4.44 24.78 -3.19
C GLY A 65 4.06 24.58 -4.67
N ASN A 66 5.05 24.24 -5.50
CA ASN A 66 4.86 23.93 -6.92
C ASN A 66 4.82 22.41 -7.19
N SER A 67 4.54 21.60 -6.17
CA SER A 67 4.40 20.15 -6.32
C SER A 67 2.96 19.73 -6.12
N LYS A 68 2.52 18.76 -6.92
CA LYS A 68 1.18 18.17 -6.80
C LYS A 68 1.31 16.76 -6.24
N TYR A 69 0.54 16.48 -5.20
CA TYR A 69 0.41 15.15 -4.63
C TYR A 69 -0.97 14.60 -4.94
N GLU A 70 -1.01 13.39 -5.49
CA GLU A 70 -2.24 12.67 -5.80
C GLU A 70 -2.22 11.31 -5.13
N TYR A 71 -3.13 11.09 -4.21
CA TYR A 71 -3.25 9.86 -3.46
C TYR A 71 -4.46 9.07 -3.91
N SER A 72 -4.28 7.76 -3.98
CA SER A 72 -5.35 6.80 -4.20
C SER A 72 -5.23 5.69 -3.19
N TYR A 73 -6.31 5.33 -2.51
CA TYR A 73 -6.28 4.21 -1.57
C TYR A 73 -7.50 3.31 -1.70
N HIS A 74 -7.30 2.04 -1.36
CA HIS A 74 -8.36 1.06 -1.27
C HIS A 74 -8.12 0.15 -0.07
N ASN A 75 -9.12 0.05 0.80
CA ASN A 75 -9.06 -0.80 1.98
C ASN A 75 -9.58 -2.21 1.69
N ASN A 76 -9.14 -3.18 2.48
CA ASN A 76 -9.63 -4.56 2.46
C ASN A 76 -9.50 -5.21 1.07
N VAL A 77 -8.31 -5.15 0.47
CA VAL A 77 -7.98 -5.80 -0.81
C VAL A 77 -7.26 -7.11 -0.54
N ALA A 78 -7.60 -8.16 -1.26
CA ALA A 78 -6.84 -9.41 -1.24
C ALA A 78 -5.38 -9.17 -1.66
N LEU A 79 -4.41 -9.61 -0.85
CA LEU A 79 -2.99 -9.44 -1.13
C LEU A 79 -2.64 -9.96 -2.52
N ASN A 80 -3.06 -11.19 -2.83
CA ASN A 80 -2.98 -11.79 -4.16
C ASN A 80 -3.99 -12.94 -4.33
N LEU A 81 -3.99 -13.59 -5.50
CA LEU A 81 -4.91 -14.69 -5.81
C LEU A 81 -4.62 -15.97 -5.00
N ALA A 82 -3.36 -16.21 -4.62
CA ALA A 82 -2.97 -17.39 -3.86
C ALA A 82 -3.26 -17.25 -2.35
N HIS A 83 -3.33 -16.00 -1.87
CA HIS A 83 -3.54 -15.63 -0.47
C HIS A 83 -4.66 -14.58 -0.37
N ALA A 84 -5.86 -14.94 -0.79
CA ALA A 84 -7.00 -14.02 -0.87
C ALA A 84 -7.60 -13.69 0.51
N GLU A 85 -7.34 -14.55 1.49
CA GLU A 85 -7.64 -14.41 2.92
C GLU A 85 -6.84 -13.31 3.59
N VAL A 86 -5.62 -13.05 3.12
CA VAL A 86 -4.80 -11.94 3.63
C VAL A 86 -5.31 -10.65 2.98
N ARG A 87 -5.97 -9.81 3.79
CA ARG A 87 -6.54 -8.53 3.37
C ARG A 87 -5.67 -7.37 3.84
N VAL A 88 -5.33 -6.49 2.90
CA VAL A 88 -4.49 -5.31 3.16
C VAL A 88 -5.19 -4.02 2.74
N ASN A 89 -4.72 -2.90 3.24
CA ASN A 89 -5.10 -1.59 2.73
C ASN A 89 -3.98 -1.14 1.78
N VAL A 90 -4.29 -0.60 0.62
CA VAL A 90 -3.24 -0.18 -0.33
C VAL A 90 -3.33 1.32 -0.52
N LEU A 91 -2.18 1.99 -0.48
CA LEU A 91 -2.02 3.41 -0.73
C LEU A 91 -1.04 3.61 -1.89
N VAL A 92 -1.44 4.46 -2.83
CA VAL A 92 -0.62 4.96 -3.93
C VAL A 92 -0.52 6.47 -3.78
N CYS A 93 0.69 7.01 -3.84
CA CYS A 93 0.94 8.44 -3.93
C CYS A 93 1.72 8.72 -5.22
N GLN A 94 1.17 9.57 -6.08
CA GLN A 94 1.85 10.14 -7.23
C GLN A 94 2.24 11.58 -6.89
N LEU A 95 3.55 11.85 -6.90
CA LEU A 95 4.12 13.19 -6.78
C LEU A 95 4.49 13.69 -8.17
N THR A 96 3.94 14.82 -8.59
CA THR A 96 4.43 15.62 -9.71
C THR A 96 5.23 16.79 -9.13
N ASP A 97 6.54 16.80 -9.35
CA ASP A 97 7.40 17.88 -8.85
C ASP A 97 7.25 19.18 -9.68
N LYS A 98 7.90 20.26 -9.23
CA LYS A 98 7.91 21.57 -9.89
C LYS A 98 8.45 21.58 -11.33
N LYS A 99 9.14 20.52 -11.77
CA LYS A 99 9.65 20.34 -13.13
C LYS A 99 8.73 19.43 -13.96
N GLY A 100 7.60 19.00 -13.40
CA GLY A 100 6.67 18.07 -14.04
C GLY A 100 7.11 16.60 -13.95
N LYS A 101 8.16 16.25 -13.19
CA LYS A 101 8.60 14.86 -13.05
C LYS A 101 7.64 14.11 -12.12
N ASN A 102 7.18 12.94 -12.58
CA ASN A 102 6.34 12.05 -11.81
C ASN A 102 7.17 11.01 -11.02
N THR A 103 6.91 10.90 -9.72
CA THR A 103 7.43 9.85 -8.83
C THR A 103 6.25 9.15 -8.17
N ILE A 104 6.27 7.81 -8.12
CA ILE A 104 5.17 7.02 -7.56
C ILE A 104 5.68 6.29 -6.31
N PHE A 105 4.98 6.45 -5.19
CA PHE A 105 5.21 5.75 -3.92
C PHE A 105 4.02 4.85 -3.63
N LEU A 106 4.31 3.67 -3.09
CA LEU A 106 3.32 2.60 -2.93
C LEU A 106 3.55 1.90 -1.61
N GLY A 107 2.48 1.63 -0.88
CA GLY A 107 2.55 0.82 0.32
C GLY A 107 1.25 0.08 0.61
N ASN A 108 1.34 -0.95 1.44
CA ASN A 108 0.20 -1.65 2.00
C ASN A 108 0.26 -1.84 3.53
#